data_AF-A0A1Q7SE90-F1
#
_entry.id   AF-A0A1Q7SE90-F1
#
_cell.length_a   1.000
_cell.length_b   1.000
_cell.length_c   1.000
_cell.angle_alpha   90.00
_cell.angle_beta   90.00
_cell.angle_gamma   90.00
#
_symmetry.space_group_name_H-M   'P 1'
#
loop_
_entity.id
_entity.type
_entity.pdbx_description
1 polymer ?
#
loop_
_entity_poly.entity_id
_entity_poly.type
_entity_poly.pdbx_seq_one_letter_code
_entity_poly.pdbx_strand_id
1 'polypeptide(L)'
;MSPSASVHSAIEPAETPLTPESWGKLGMWIFLAGDAVGFGVLLASYGGMRATSADWPNPYDVLGINLTAAMTFLLICSSVTMVKALEWLGGGDRTKCRMFLFFTALGGAIFVCCQAYEWSKLIHEGLHINGNPWGASLFGTSFFLITGFHGLHVTGGVIYLVSIIRYVTNRPSPAASYNAVEITGLYWHFVDLVWIMVFTFMYLI
;
A
#
# COMPACT_ATOMS: atom_id res chain seq x y z
N MET A 1 43.76 -11.78 43.97
CA MET A 1 42.63 -10.83 44.00
C MET A 1 43.02 -9.66 43.10
N SER A 2 42.43 -9.31 41.98
CA SER A 2 41.31 -9.82 41.16
C SER A 2 41.53 -9.30 39.72
N PRO A 3 41.10 -9.99 38.68
CA PRO A 3 41.13 -9.48 37.30
C PRO A 3 39.90 -8.60 37.06
N SER A 4 40.07 -7.37 36.55
CA SER A 4 38.93 -6.53 36.16
C SER A 4 38.94 -6.25 34.66
N ALA A 5 38.19 -7.10 33.96
CA ALA A 5 37.34 -6.83 32.81
C ALA A 5 37.85 -5.84 31.75
N SER A 6 38.41 -6.39 30.67
CA SER A 6 38.32 -5.76 29.35
C SER A 6 36.85 -5.64 28.96
N VAL A 7 36.38 -4.41 28.79
CA VAL A 7 35.08 -4.13 28.17
C VAL A 7 35.19 -4.55 26.72
N HIS A 8 34.77 -5.77 26.40
CA HIS A 8 34.47 -6.16 25.04
C HIS A 8 33.30 -5.27 24.58
N SER A 9 33.60 -4.23 23.79
CA SER A 9 32.60 -3.67 22.90
C SER A 9 32.16 -4.81 21.99
N ALA A 10 30.97 -5.34 22.23
CA ALA A 10 30.34 -6.27 21.31
C ALA A 10 30.08 -5.49 20.02
N ILE A 11 31.06 -5.53 19.12
CA ILE A 11 30.84 -5.24 17.71
C ILE A 11 29.86 -6.32 17.28
N GLU A 12 28.60 -5.95 17.03
CA GLU A 12 27.65 -6.86 16.39
C GLU A 12 28.36 -7.44 15.17
N PRO A 13 28.46 -8.78 15.06
CA PRO A 13 29.16 -9.39 13.94
C PRO A 13 28.48 -8.91 12.66
N ALA A 14 29.29 -8.41 11.71
CA ALA A 14 28.81 -8.05 10.39
C ALA A 14 28.06 -9.26 9.81
N GLU A 15 26.75 -9.11 9.60
CA GLU A 15 25.87 -10.19 9.16
C GLU A 15 26.44 -10.80 7.87
N THR A 16 26.61 -12.13 7.86
CA THR A 16 27.25 -12.85 6.75
C THR A 16 26.32 -12.88 5.53
N PRO A 17 26.85 -12.96 4.29
CA PRO A 17 26.05 -12.88 3.06
C PRO A 17 25.04 -14.03 2.85
N LEU A 18 25.01 -15.01 3.74
CA LEU A 18 24.14 -16.20 3.71
C LEU A 18 22.97 -16.11 4.69
N THR A 19 22.89 -15.05 5.51
CA THR A 19 21.71 -14.78 6.33
C THR A 19 20.78 -13.81 5.59
N PRO A 20 19.45 -14.00 5.65
CA PRO A 20 18.52 -13.07 5.00
C PRO A 20 18.79 -11.65 5.50
N GLU A 21 18.79 -10.69 4.57
CA GLU A 21 18.73 -9.26 4.88
C GLU A 21 17.74 -9.04 6.03
N SER A 22 18.18 -8.50 7.17
CA SER A 22 17.42 -8.17 8.40
C SER A 22 16.08 -8.90 8.59
N TRP A 23 15.90 -9.68 9.66
CA TRP A 23 14.64 -10.43 9.96
C TRP A 23 13.32 -9.68 9.70
N GLY A 24 13.29 -8.35 9.85
CA GLY A 24 12.15 -7.51 9.48
C GLY A 24 11.79 -7.52 7.98
N LYS A 25 12.76 -7.56 7.08
CA LYS A 25 12.55 -7.63 5.63
C LYS A 25 12.01 -9.00 5.20
N LEU A 26 12.55 -10.08 5.76
CA LEU A 26 11.98 -11.42 5.56
C LEU A 26 10.54 -11.50 6.06
N GLY A 27 10.27 -10.97 7.26
CA GLY A 27 8.91 -10.89 7.81
C GLY A 27 7.96 -10.11 6.91
N MET A 28 8.41 -8.98 6.35
CA MET A 28 7.64 -8.20 5.38
C MET A 28 7.35 -9.01 4.12
N TRP A 29 8.33 -9.66 3.50
CA TRP A 29 8.09 -10.48 2.30
C TRP A 29 7.08 -11.61 2.53
N ILE A 30 7.15 -12.29 3.67
CA ILE A 30 6.17 -13.33 4.03
C ILE A 30 4.77 -12.71 4.18
N PHE A 31 4.66 -11.56 4.85
CA PHE A 31 3.41 -10.82 4.98
C PHE A 31 2.85 -10.41 3.60
N LEU A 32 3.67 -9.83 2.71
CA LEU A 32 3.27 -9.42 1.37
C LEU A 32 2.85 -10.61 0.49
N ALA A 33 3.51 -11.75 0.62
CA ALA A 33 3.11 -12.98 -0.08
C ALA A 33 1.73 -13.46 0.39
N GLY A 34 1.45 -13.37 1.70
CA GLY A 34 0.14 -13.68 2.26
C GLY A 34 -0.95 -12.75 1.72
N ASP A 35 -0.71 -11.44 1.73
CA ASP A 35 -1.64 -10.45 1.18
C ASP A 35 -1.84 -10.65 -0.33
N ALA A 36 -0.80 -10.98 -1.08
CA ALA A 36 -0.88 -11.24 -2.51
C ALA A 36 -1.83 -12.41 -2.82
N VAL A 37 -1.76 -13.49 -2.03
CA VAL A 37 -2.71 -14.61 -2.14
C VAL A 37 -4.13 -14.15 -1.78
N GLY A 38 -4.29 -13.36 -0.71
CA GLY A 38 -5.59 -12.80 -0.30
C GLY A 38 -6.25 -11.99 -1.41
N PHE A 39 -5.56 -11.00 -1.96
CA PHE A 39 -6.05 -10.20 -3.09
C PHE A 39 -6.26 -11.04 -4.35
N GLY A 40 -5.37 -12.00 -4.63
CA GLY A 40 -5.48 -12.91 -5.76
C GLY A 40 -6.77 -13.74 -5.72
N VAL A 41 -7.12 -14.28 -4.55
CA VAL A 41 -8.37 -15.03 -4.36
C VAL A 41 -9.59 -14.13 -4.52
N LEU A 42 -9.56 -12.90 -3.99
CA LEU A 42 -10.64 -11.93 -4.14
C LEU A 42 -10.88 -11.57 -5.61
N LEU A 43 -9.81 -11.26 -6.35
CA LEU A 43 -9.89 -10.91 -7.78
C LEU A 43 -10.30 -12.11 -8.65
N ALA A 44 -9.79 -13.30 -8.35
CA ALA A 44 -10.19 -14.53 -9.05
C ALA A 44 -11.67 -14.85 -8.81
N SER A 45 -12.16 -14.65 -7.58
CA SER A 45 -13.57 -14.83 -7.25
C SER A 45 -14.46 -13.84 -8.01
N TYR A 46 -14.06 -12.57 -8.08
CA TYR A 46 -14.72 -11.56 -8.92
C TYR A 46 -14.77 -11.99 -10.39
N GLY A 47 -13.63 -12.41 -10.95
CA GLY A 47 -13.56 -12.87 -12.33
C GLY A 47 -14.50 -14.05 -12.62
N GLY A 48 -14.57 -15.01 -11.68
CA GLY A 48 -15.50 -16.14 -11.76
C GLY A 48 -16.96 -15.71 -11.74
N MET A 49 -17.36 -14.88 -10.76
CA MET A 49 -18.73 -14.37 -10.64
C MET A 49 -19.17 -13.60 -11.88
N ARG A 50 -18.26 -12.78 -12.42
CA ARG A 50 -18.50 -12.04 -13.65
C ARG A 50 -18.66 -12.95 -14.86
N ALA A 51 -17.80 -13.94 -15.02
CA ALA A 51 -17.84 -14.86 -16.15
C ALA A 51 -19.13 -15.72 -16.17
N THR A 52 -19.74 -15.95 -15.01
CA THR A 52 -20.98 -16.75 -14.89
C THR A 52 -22.26 -15.92 -14.86
N SER A 53 -22.17 -14.59 -14.79
CA SER A 53 -23.34 -13.71 -14.70
C SER A 53 -23.72 -13.18 -16.08
N ALA A 54 -24.99 -13.35 -16.47
CA ALA A 54 -25.48 -12.90 -17.77
C ALA A 54 -25.77 -11.38 -17.82
N ASP A 55 -26.01 -10.76 -16.67
CA ASP A 55 -26.46 -9.38 -16.48
C ASP A 55 -25.43 -8.54 -15.69
N TRP A 56 -24.13 -8.79 -15.91
CA TRP A 56 -23.09 -8.01 -15.26
C TRP A 56 -23.04 -6.58 -15.81
N PRO A 57 -23.07 -5.54 -14.94
CA PRO A 57 -23.03 -4.15 -15.40
C PRO A 57 -21.74 -3.83 -16.15
N ASN A 58 -21.82 -2.96 -17.16
CA ASN A 58 -20.64 -2.41 -17.82
C ASN A 58 -19.97 -1.37 -16.90
N PRO A 59 -18.73 -1.57 -16.44
CA PRO A 59 -18.04 -0.63 -15.56
C PRO A 59 -17.95 0.79 -16.13
N TYR A 60 -17.87 0.93 -17.45
CA TYR A 60 -17.75 2.22 -18.13
C TYR A 60 -18.97 3.12 -17.96
N ASP A 61 -20.16 2.52 -17.83
CA ASP A 61 -21.43 3.24 -17.75
C ASP A 61 -21.82 3.57 -16.30
N VAL A 62 -21.19 2.89 -15.32
CA VAL A 62 -21.57 2.95 -13.90
C VAL A 62 -20.50 3.59 -13.02
N LEU A 63 -19.21 3.46 -13.37
CA LEU A 63 -18.09 3.88 -12.50
C LEU A 63 -17.39 5.15 -12.99
N GLY A 64 -16.76 5.88 -12.07
CA GLY A 64 -16.10 7.15 -12.31
C GLY A 64 -14.69 7.04 -12.90
N ILE A 65 -14.51 6.36 -14.05
CA ILE A 65 -13.18 5.99 -14.59
C ILE A 65 -12.19 7.15 -14.65
N ASN A 66 -12.61 8.37 -15.02
CA ASN A 66 -11.71 9.52 -15.09
C ASN A 66 -11.14 9.91 -13.72
N LEU A 67 -11.98 9.89 -12.67
CA LEU A 67 -11.54 10.17 -11.32
C LEU A 67 -10.61 9.05 -10.84
N THR A 68 -10.99 7.79 -11.05
CA THR A 68 -10.19 6.63 -10.65
C THR A 68 -8.86 6.56 -11.39
N ALA A 69 -8.80 6.92 -12.67
CA ALA A 69 -7.56 7.02 -13.44
C ALA A 69 -6.64 8.11 -12.88
N ALA A 70 -7.18 9.27 -12.50
CA ALA A 70 -6.42 10.32 -11.84
C ALA A 70 -5.90 9.87 -10.46
N MET A 71 -6.70 9.11 -9.69
CA MET A 71 -6.28 8.50 -8.43
C MET A 71 -5.15 7.47 -8.63
N THR A 72 -5.23 6.63 -9.65
CA THR A 72 -4.17 5.67 -10.00
C THR A 72 -2.89 6.39 -10.38
N PHE A 73 -2.96 7.45 -11.21
CA PHE A 73 -1.80 8.27 -11.54
C PHE A 73 -1.17 8.92 -10.28
N LEU A 74 -2.01 9.40 -9.36
CA LEU A 74 -1.55 9.96 -8.09
C LEU A 74 -0.80 8.94 -7.23
N LEU A 75 -1.28 7.69 -7.12
CA LEU A 75 -0.60 6.64 -6.37
C LEU A 75 0.74 6.25 -7.00
N ILE A 76 0.80 6.13 -8.32
CA ILE A 76 2.07 5.88 -9.03
C ILE A 76 3.08 7.01 -8.74
N CYS A 77 2.63 8.26 -8.76
CA CYS A 77 3.49 9.40 -8.40
C CYS A 77 3.94 9.33 -6.92
N SER A 78 3.06 8.94 -6.00
CA SER A 78 3.38 8.71 -4.58
C SER A 78 4.40 7.57 -4.39
N SER A 79 4.31 6.54 -5.22
CA SER A 79 5.29 5.45 -5.28
C SER A 79 6.68 5.99 -5.65
N VAL A 80 6.77 6.85 -6.66
CA VAL A 80 8.05 7.50 -7.03
C VAL A 80 8.60 8.38 -5.89
N THR A 81 7.75 9.11 -5.17
CA THR A 81 8.22 9.89 -4.02
C THR A 81 8.77 9.01 -2.91
N MET A 82 8.24 7.78 -2.73
CA MET A 82 8.78 6.82 -1.75
C MET A 82 10.20 6.38 -2.10
N VAL A 83 10.46 6.06 -3.38
CA VAL A 83 11.82 5.70 -3.84
C VAL A 83 12.79 6.86 -3.59
N LYS A 84 12.37 8.09 -3.91
CA LYS A 84 13.18 9.29 -3.67
C LYS A 84 13.48 9.51 -2.18
N ALA A 85 12.54 9.19 -1.28
CA ALA A 85 12.79 9.27 0.15
C ALA A 85 13.95 8.36 0.59
N LEU A 86 14.00 7.12 0.07
CA LEU A 86 15.05 6.17 0.38
C LEU A 86 16.41 6.60 -0.20
N GLU A 87 16.43 7.13 -1.43
CA GLU A 87 17.64 7.67 -2.06
C GLU A 87 18.28 8.79 -1.23
N TRP A 88 17.48 9.78 -0.81
CA TRP A 88 17.96 10.87 0.05
C TRP A 88 18.43 10.39 1.42
N LEU A 89 17.77 9.36 1.97
CA LEU A 89 18.19 8.77 3.24
C LEU A 89 19.54 8.03 3.11
N GLY A 90 19.76 7.31 2.00
CA GLY A 90 21.05 6.69 1.67
C GLY A 90 22.17 7.72 1.50
N GLY A 91 21.85 8.91 0.95
CA GLY A 91 22.75 10.06 0.90
C GLY A 91 22.94 10.81 2.22
N GLY A 92 22.27 10.40 3.31
CA GLY A 92 22.39 10.98 4.64
C GLY A 92 21.48 12.19 4.92
N ASP A 93 20.69 12.64 3.95
CA ASP A 93 19.80 13.81 4.06
C ASP A 93 18.42 13.40 4.62
N ARG A 94 18.33 13.40 5.96
CA ARG A 94 17.09 13.07 6.68
C ARG A 94 15.95 14.05 6.44
N THR A 95 16.27 15.32 6.18
CA THR A 95 15.25 16.36 5.98
C THR A 95 14.51 16.12 4.68
N LYS A 96 15.24 15.85 3.59
CA LYS A 96 14.64 15.50 2.31
C LYS A 96 13.91 14.16 2.36
N CYS A 97 14.49 13.14 3.02
CA CYS A 97 13.78 11.88 3.25
C CYS A 97 12.39 12.12 3.88
N ARG A 98 12.31 12.88 4.97
CA ARG A 98 11.04 13.22 5.63
C ARG A 98 10.08 13.98 4.72
N MET A 99 10.58 14.92 3.93
CA MET A 99 9.77 15.68 2.98
C MET A 99 9.14 14.76 1.92
N PHE A 100 9.93 13.84 1.34
CA PHE A 100 9.42 12.90 0.35
C PHE A 100 8.46 11.87 0.96
N LEU A 101 8.74 11.34 2.17
CA LEU A 101 7.80 10.49 2.90
C LEU A 101 6.47 11.20 3.18
N PHE A 102 6.51 12.49 3.50
CA PHE A 102 5.31 13.30 3.70
C PHE A 102 4.49 13.40 2.40
N PHE A 103 5.14 13.65 1.25
CA PHE A 103 4.44 13.66 -0.03
C PHE A 103 3.86 12.30 -0.40
N THR A 104 4.57 11.20 -0.11
CA THR A 104 4.04 9.84 -0.28
C THR A 104 2.77 9.63 0.55
N ALA A 105 2.83 9.96 1.85
CA ALA A 105 1.70 9.82 2.77
C ALA A 105 0.52 10.71 2.37
N LEU A 106 0.79 11.93 1.90
CA LEU A 106 -0.22 12.87 1.42
C LEU A 106 -0.93 12.32 0.17
N GLY A 107 -0.19 11.77 -0.79
CA GLY A 107 -0.77 11.13 -1.97
C GLY A 107 -1.71 9.97 -1.60
N GLY A 108 -1.31 9.15 -0.62
CA GLY A 108 -2.16 8.09 -0.08
C GLY A 108 -3.41 8.61 0.65
N ALA A 109 -3.28 9.69 1.42
CA ALA A 109 -4.42 10.29 2.11
C ALA A 109 -5.42 10.89 1.12
N ILE A 110 -4.95 11.60 0.10
CA ILE A 110 -5.79 12.14 -0.99
C ILE A 110 -6.51 11.00 -1.70
N PHE A 111 -5.81 9.90 -2.00
CA PHE A 111 -6.40 8.71 -2.60
C PHE A 111 -7.58 8.18 -1.76
N VAL A 112 -7.39 7.97 -0.45
CA VAL A 112 -8.46 7.48 0.43
C VAL A 112 -9.65 8.45 0.49
N CYS A 113 -9.39 9.76 0.51
CA CYS A 113 -10.45 10.77 0.48
C CYS A 113 -11.24 10.74 -0.85
N CYS A 114 -10.56 10.64 -1.99
CA CYS A 114 -11.20 10.53 -3.29
C CYS A 114 -11.98 9.23 -3.43
N GLN A 115 -11.46 8.12 -2.90
CA GLN A 115 -12.16 6.83 -2.85
C GLN A 115 -13.46 6.93 -2.02
N ALA A 116 -13.41 7.59 -0.86
CA ALA A 116 -14.59 7.81 -0.02
C ALA A 116 -15.64 8.71 -0.72
N TYR A 117 -15.18 9.71 -1.48
CA TYR A 117 -16.04 10.55 -2.30
C TYR A 117 -16.72 9.74 -3.43
N GLU A 118 -15.97 8.91 -4.15
CA GLU A 118 -16.52 8.05 -5.20
C GLU A 118 -17.57 7.08 -4.64
N TRP A 119 -17.27 6.41 -3.52
CA TRP A 119 -18.23 5.56 -2.83
C TRP A 119 -19.50 6.30 -2.43
N SER A 120 -19.35 7.49 -1.85
CA SER A 120 -20.50 8.31 -1.45
C SER A 120 -21.37 8.63 -2.66
N LYS A 121 -20.78 9.02 -3.79
CA LYS A 121 -21.51 9.29 -5.03
C LYS A 121 -22.25 8.04 -5.54
N LEU A 122 -21.57 6.91 -5.65
CA LEU A 122 -22.15 5.65 -6.16
C LEU A 122 -23.29 5.14 -5.28
N ILE A 123 -23.17 5.29 -3.95
CA ILE A 123 -24.23 4.93 -3.00
C ILE A 123 -25.47 5.80 -3.20
N HIS A 124 -25.31 7.10 -3.47
CA HIS A 124 -26.45 7.98 -3.78
C HIS A 124 -27.09 7.64 -5.13
N GLU A 125 -26.33 7.12 -6.08
CA GLU A 125 -26.83 6.65 -7.39
C GLU A 125 -27.51 5.27 -7.31
N GLY A 126 -27.43 4.59 -6.16
CA GLY A 126 -28.12 3.33 -5.88
C GLY A 126 -27.21 2.09 -5.84
N LEU A 127 -25.89 2.25 -5.87
CA LEU A 127 -24.95 1.14 -5.68
C LEU A 127 -24.87 0.78 -4.20
N HIS A 128 -25.48 -0.32 -3.80
CA HIS A 128 -25.41 -0.84 -2.45
C HIS A 128 -24.76 -2.23 -2.42
N ILE A 129 -24.28 -2.62 -1.24
CA ILE A 129 -23.68 -3.94 -1.02
C ILE A 129 -24.64 -5.10 -1.31
N ASN A 130 -25.96 -4.87 -1.20
CA ASN A 130 -27.00 -5.90 -1.35
C ASN A 130 -27.84 -5.72 -2.63
N GLY A 131 -27.51 -4.77 -3.50
CA GLY A 131 -28.32 -4.50 -4.69
C GLY A 131 -27.92 -3.24 -5.41
N ASN A 132 -28.24 -3.18 -6.70
CA ASN A 132 -27.97 -2.03 -7.55
C ASN A 132 -28.96 -2.00 -8.74
N PRO A 133 -29.22 -0.85 -9.36
CA PRO A 133 -30.14 -0.74 -10.49
C PRO A 133 -29.58 -1.21 -11.83
N TRP A 134 -28.30 -1.61 -11.93
CA TRP A 134 -27.62 -1.85 -13.21
C TRP A 134 -27.42 -3.32 -13.56
N GLY A 135 -27.87 -4.25 -12.72
CA GLY A 135 -27.81 -5.70 -13.00
C GLY A 135 -27.53 -6.53 -11.76
N ALA A 136 -26.62 -7.50 -11.89
CA ALA A 136 -26.30 -8.46 -10.83
C ALA A 136 -25.99 -7.77 -9.50
N SER A 137 -26.72 -8.12 -8.43
CA SER A 137 -26.54 -7.55 -7.09
C SER A 137 -25.12 -7.74 -6.54
N LEU A 138 -24.49 -8.84 -6.95
CA LEU A 138 -23.13 -9.25 -6.57
C LEU A 138 -22.03 -8.30 -7.09
N PHE A 139 -22.34 -7.47 -8.10
CA PHE A 139 -21.46 -6.39 -8.55
C PHE A 139 -21.15 -5.42 -7.41
N GLY A 140 -22.19 -4.92 -6.73
CA GLY A 140 -22.02 -3.99 -5.61
C GLY A 140 -21.26 -4.63 -4.44
N THR A 141 -21.60 -5.86 -4.08
CA THR A 141 -20.91 -6.61 -3.02
C THR A 141 -19.42 -6.76 -3.31
N SER A 142 -19.07 -7.26 -4.50
CA SER A 142 -17.68 -7.49 -4.89
C SER A 142 -16.90 -6.18 -5.02
N PHE A 143 -17.52 -5.13 -5.57
CA PHE A 143 -16.92 -3.80 -5.68
C PHE A 143 -16.52 -3.23 -4.33
N PHE A 144 -17.47 -3.13 -3.38
CA PHE A 144 -17.18 -2.56 -2.06
C PHE A 144 -16.21 -3.43 -1.25
N LEU A 145 -16.28 -4.75 -1.40
CA LEU A 145 -15.40 -5.65 -0.66
C LEU A 145 -13.94 -5.55 -1.16
N ILE A 146 -13.71 -5.59 -2.48
CA ILE A 146 -12.36 -5.53 -3.06
C ILE A 146 -11.76 -4.14 -2.87
N THR A 147 -12.48 -3.09 -3.27
CA THR A 147 -11.97 -1.71 -3.16
C THR A 147 -11.87 -1.25 -1.70
N GLY A 148 -12.75 -1.74 -0.83
CA GLY A 148 -12.73 -1.45 0.60
C GLY A 148 -11.57 -2.14 1.31
N PHE A 149 -11.33 -3.42 1.02
CA PHE A 149 -10.18 -4.15 1.54
C PHE A 149 -8.87 -3.48 1.12
N HIS A 150 -8.76 -3.06 -0.14
CA HIS A 150 -7.63 -2.25 -0.59
C HIS A 150 -7.53 -0.90 0.13
N GLY A 151 -8.63 -0.16 0.25
CA GLY A 151 -8.67 1.12 0.96
C GLY A 151 -8.22 1.03 2.42
N LEU A 152 -8.51 -0.09 3.10
CA LEU A 152 -7.98 -0.38 4.43
C LEU A 152 -6.45 -0.54 4.43
N HIS A 153 -5.87 -1.23 3.43
CA HIS A 153 -4.41 -1.34 3.30
C HIS A 153 -3.76 0.02 3.04
N VAL A 154 -4.32 0.83 2.13
CA VAL A 154 -3.80 2.18 1.88
C VAL A 154 -3.87 3.02 3.16
N THR A 155 -4.98 2.97 3.89
CA THR A 155 -5.14 3.69 5.16
C THR A 155 -4.11 3.24 6.19
N GLY A 156 -3.91 1.93 6.34
CA GLY A 156 -2.87 1.36 7.20
C GLY A 156 -1.46 1.79 6.77
N GLY A 157 -1.19 1.81 5.47
CA GLY A 157 0.07 2.30 4.90
C GLY A 157 0.33 3.78 5.16
N VAL A 158 -0.70 4.64 5.07
CA VAL A 158 -0.58 6.06 5.40
C VAL A 158 -0.23 6.22 6.88
N ILE A 159 -0.91 5.49 7.77
CA ILE A 159 -0.60 5.50 9.21
C ILE A 159 0.85 5.01 9.44
N TYR A 160 1.27 3.97 8.72
CA TYR A 160 2.62 3.44 8.82
C TYR A 160 3.67 4.46 8.35
N LEU A 161 3.46 5.11 7.20
CA LEU A 161 4.32 6.17 6.68
C LEU A 161 4.44 7.34 7.66
N VAL A 162 3.32 7.81 8.23
CA VAL A 162 3.33 8.89 9.23
C VAL A 162 4.13 8.47 10.48
N SER A 163 3.98 7.22 10.91
CA SER A 163 4.74 6.67 12.03
C SER A 163 6.25 6.62 11.73
N ILE A 164 6.61 6.29 10.49
CA ILE A 164 8.00 6.23 10.02
C ILE A 164 8.62 7.62 9.90
N ILE A 165 7.87 8.64 9.47
CA ILE A 165 8.34 10.04 9.49
C ILE A 165 8.74 10.44 10.91
N ARG A 166 7.91 10.11 11.92
CA ARG A 166 8.23 10.35 13.33
C ARG A 166 9.44 9.54 13.79
N TYR A 167 9.53 8.28 13.37
CA TYR A 167 10.66 7.41 13.70
C TYR A 167 12.00 7.96 13.17
N VAL A 168 12.07 8.34 11.89
CA VAL A 168 13.27 8.91 11.25
C VAL A 168 13.71 10.20 11.95
N THR A 169 12.75 11.00 12.45
CA THR A 169 13.03 12.25 13.16
C THR A 169 13.74 12.03 14.50
N ASN A 170 13.41 10.94 15.21
CA ASN A 170 13.90 10.68 16.56
C ASN A 170 15.19 9.84 16.61
N ARG A 171 15.71 9.40 15.47
CA ARG A 171 16.90 8.52 15.41
C ARG A 171 18.19 9.33 15.32
N PRO A 172 19.30 8.83 15.90
CA PRO A 172 20.58 9.57 15.95
C PRO A 172 21.27 9.68 14.58
N SER A 173 21.15 8.67 13.70
CA SER A 173 21.78 8.67 12.38
C SER A 173 20.78 8.30 11.25
N PRO A 174 21.03 8.73 10.00
CA PRO A 174 20.23 8.33 8.84
C PRO A 174 20.30 6.81 8.61
N ALA A 175 21.51 6.24 8.75
CA ALA A 175 21.76 4.81 8.58
C ALA A 175 20.91 3.95 9.52
N ALA A 176 20.71 4.38 10.77
CA ALA A 176 19.88 3.66 11.74
C ALA A 176 18.39 3.58 11.36
N SER A 177 17.94 4.39 10.39
CA SER A 177 16.54 4.39 9.92
C SER A 177 16.36 3.77 8.55
N TYR A 178 17.44 3.42 7.85
CA TYR A 178 17.41 2.98 6.46
C TYR A 178 16.55 1.73 6.26
N ASN A 179 16.84 0.66 7.00
CA ASN A 179 16.10 -0.59 6.92
C ASN A 179 14.60 -0.41 7.21
N ALA A 180 14.24 0.45 8.17
CA ALA A 180 12.84 0.71 8.50
C ALA A 180 12.09 1.41 7.36
N VAL A 181 12.72 2.40 6.73
CA VAL A 181 12.15 3.12 5.58
C VAL A 181 12.08 2.22 4.34
N GLU A 182 13.08 1.38 4.12
CA GLU A 182 13.09 0.40 3.03
C GLU A 182 11.95 -0.62 3.16
N ILE A 183 11.79 -1.23 4.36
CA ILE A 183 10.70 -2.18 4.64
C ILE A 183 9.32 -1.52 4.45
N THR A 184 9.19 -0.25 4.84
CA THR A 184 7.97 0.53 4.62
C THR A 184 7.73 0.77 3.13
N GLY A 185 8.79 0.99 2.36
CA GLY A 185 8.75 1.16 0.91
C GLY A 185 8.25 -0.09 0.21
N LEU A 186 8.75 -1.27 0.59
CA LEU A 186 8.27 -2.55 0.07
C LEU A 186 6.76 -2.71 0.23
N TYR A 187 6.23 -2.40 1.42
CA TYR A 187 4.80 -2.42 1.68
C TYR A 187 4.03 -1.43 0.79
N TRP A 188 4.50 -0.18 0.71
CA TRP A 188 3.81 0.86 -0.05
C TRP A 188 3.74 0.56 -1.54
N HIS A 189 4.85 0.09 -2.13
CA HIS A 189 4.91 -0.32 -3.53
C HIS A 189 4.02 -1.53 -3.82
N PHE A 190 3.92 -2.48 -2.88
CA PHE A 190 3.01 -3.61 -3.02
C PHE A 190 1.54 -3.15 -3.05
N VAL A 191 1.15 -2.27 -2.12
CA VAL A 191 -0.20 -1.71 -2.10
C VAL A 191 -0.52 -1.00 -3.42
N ASP A 192 0.39 -0.17 -3.93
CA ASP A 192 0.25 0.51 -5.23
C ASP A 192 0.08 -0.49 -6.39
N LEU A 193 0.89 -1.55 -6.45
CA LEU A 193 0.77 -2.61 -7.46
C LEU A 193 -0.61 -3.29 -7.40
N VAL A 194 -1.08 -3.62 -6.21
CA VAL A 194 -2.42 -4.21 -6.03
C VAL A 194 -3.50 -3.27 -6.55
N TRP A 195 -3.37 -1.96 -6.33
CA TRP A 195 -4.35 -1.00 -6.86
C TRP A 195 -4.41 -1.02 -8.39
N ILE A 196 -3.26 -1.07 -9.07
CA ILE A 196 -3.21 -1.14 -10.54
C ILE A 196 -3.99 -2.37 -11.04
N MET A 197 -3.86 -3.50 -10.35
CA MET A 197 -4.63 -4.72 -10.68
C MET A 197 -6.12 -4.54 -10.41
N VAL A 198 -6.49 -3.98 -9.26
CA VAL A 198 -7.90 -3.70 -8.91
C VAL A 198 -8.53 -2.75 -9.93
N PHE A 199 -7.84 -1.64 -10.27
CA PHE A 199 -8.29 -0.69 -11.28
C PHE A 199 -8.51 -1.38 -12.64
N THR A 200 -7.55 -2.19 -13.07
CA THR A 200 -7.64 -2.90 -14.36
C THR A 200 -8.85 -3.85 -14.40
N PHE A 201 -9.03 -4.72 -13.41
CA PHE A 201 -10.09 -5.73 -13.44
C PHE A 201 -11.47 -5.21 -13.07
N MET A 202 -11.58 -4.14 -12.27
CA MET A 202 -12.87 -3.64 -11.79
C MET A 202 -13.41 -2.49 -12.63
N TYR A 203 -12.53 -1.61 -13.13
CA TYR A 203 -12.94 -0.36 -13.79
C TYR A 203 -12.74 -0.39 -15.31
N LEU A 204 -11.75 -1.13 -15.83
CA LEU A 204 -11.41 -1.10 -17.26
C LEU A 204 -11.92 -2.30 -18.02
N ILE A 205 -11.65 -3.49 -17.48
CA ILE A 205 -12.20 -4.74 -17.99
C ILE A 205 -13.54 -4.85 -17.33
#